data_AF-A0A542Q387-F1
#
_entry.id   AF-A0A542Q387-F1
#
_cell.length_a   1.000
_cell.length_b   1.000
_cell.length_c   1.000
_cell.angle_alpha   90.00
_cell.angle_beta   90.00
_cell.angle_gamma   90.00
#
_symmetry.space_group_name_H-M   'P 1'
#
loop_
_entity.id
_entity.type
_entity.pdbx_description
1 polymer ?
#
loop_
_entity_poly.entity_id
_entity_poly.type
_entity_poly.pdbx_seq_one_letter_code
_entity_poly.pdbx_strand_id
1 'polypeptide(L)'
;MKAASSTAPGGRLAAALESPFVGMSPWIVFSVLVGPGRFGLAVGLALGLSVAVFCAARRLYRGASLKILEVADVLFFAVLAVVGVASSPATHRWLETYAGEISNLMLVVIAFASMAVRVPFTMQYGRERVGPEYWKSPEFLHINYVITGVWGTAFLVAALAGGFGDLVLHNPDNLWTAWIIQIAAMVTAMSFTEWYPQVVQARTHGAGTPPPVRNLLTPLAALIIPVGVVSLIFDAAASWFGVGLILIGVILARAINKDVEMTPRGGEHPPRKRSPWRLR
;
A
#
# COMPACT_ATOMS: atom_id res chain seq x y z
N MET A 1 33.73 -8.50 -21.80
CA MET A 1 32.58 -8.58 -22.71
C MET A 1 31.30 -8.68 -21.89
N LYS A 2 30.38 -7.74 -22.13
CA LYS A 2 29.08 -7.56 -21.48
C LYS A 2 28.16 -8.73 -21.84
N ALA A 3 27.49 -9.35 -20.86
CA ALA A 3 26.27 -10.10 -21.10
C ALA A 3 25.16 -9.41 -20.30
N ALA A 4 24.42 -8.55 -20.99
CA ALA A 4 23.23 -7.91 -20.47
C ALA A 4 22.13 -8.97 -20.30
N SER A 5 21.60 -9.11 -19.10
CA SER A 5 20.35 -9.84 -18.86
C SER A 5 19.21 -9.02 -19.46
N SER A 6 18.73 -9.41 -20.64
CA SER A 6 17.52 -8.89 -21.24
C SER A 6 16.30 -9.41 -20.47
N THR A 7 15.76 -8.60 -19.56
CA THR A 7 14.38 -8.81 -19.08
C THR A 7 13.43 -8.55 -20.24
N ALA A 8 12.79 -9.59 -20.77
CA ALA A 8 11.76 -9.45 -21.80
C ALA A 8 10.64 -8.51 -21.32
N PRO A 9 10.06 -7.65 -22.19
CA PRO A 9 9.01 -6.69 -21.82
C PRO A 9 7.81 -7.33 -21.12
N GLY A 10 7.43 -8.55 -21.54
CA GLY A 10 6.33 -9.31 -20.94
C GLY A 10 6.56 -9.73 -19.49
N GLY A 11 7.81 -10.00 -19.09
CA GLY A 11 8.14 -10.41 -17.72
C GLY A 11 8.04 -9.28 -16.70
N ARG A 12 8.33 -8.04 -17.11
CA ARG A 12 8.22 -6.85 -16.24
C ARG A 12 6.76 -6.42 -16.07
N LEU A 13 5.96 -6.55 -17.13
CA LEU A 13 4.51 -6.32 -17.05
C LEU A 13 3.85 -7.38 -16.16
N ALA A 14 4.24 -8.65 -16.32
CA ALA A 14 3.76 -9.74 -15.50
C ALA A 14 4.09 -9.54 -14.00
N ALA A 15 5.35 -9.25 -13.68
CA ALA A 15 5.79 -8.96 -12.33
C ALA A 15 5.15 -7.70 -11.72
N ALA A 16 4.84 -6.69 -12.54
CA ALA A 16 4.11 -5.51 -12.08
C ALA A 16 2.65 -5.86 -11.73
N LEU A 17 1.97 -6.65 -12.57
CA LEU A 17 0.60 -7.12 -12.34
C LEU A 17 0.46 -8.03 -11.10
N GLU A 18 1.53 -8.75 -10.75
CA GLU A 18 1.60 -9.56 -9.52
C GLU A 18 1.89 -8.74 -8.25
N SER A 19 2.19 -7.45 -8.40
CA SER A 19 2.45 -6.60 -7.24
C SER A 19 1.14 -6.27 -6.50
N PRO A 20 1.11 -6.33 -5.15
CA PRO A 20 -0.04 -5.89 -4.34
C PRO A 20 -0.49 -4.46 -4.68
N PHE A 21 0.44 -3.63 -5.14
CA PHE A 21 0.22 -2.26 -5.59
C PHE A 21 -0.70 -2.16 -6.80
N VAL A 22 -0.65 -3.11 -7.73
CA VAL A 22 -1.57 -3.11 -8.89
C VAL A 22 -3.00 -3.42 -8.45
N GLY A 23 -3.19 -4.35 -7.52
CA GLY A 23 -4.52 -4.66 -6.95
C GLY A 23 -5.14 -3.48 -6.19
N MET A 24 -4.32 -2.57 -5.65
CA MET A 24 -4.78 -1.35 -4.99
C MET A 24 -4.82 -0.13 -5.92
N SER A 25 -4.32 -0.25 -7.15
CA SER A 25 -4.16 0.90 -8.05
C SER A 25 -5.46 1.64 -8.37
N PRO A 26 -6.63 0.98 -8.58
CA PRO A 26 -7.89 1.70 -8.83
C PRO A 26 -8.33 2.52 -7.61
N TRP A 27 -8.15 1.97 -6.42
CA TRP A 27 -8.44 2.65 -5.16
C TRP A 27 -7.55 3.87 -4.96
N ILE A 28 -6.25 3.74 -5.24
CA ILE A 28 -5.29 4.85 -5.14
C ILE A 28 -5.65 5.96 -6.14
N VAL A 29 -5.90 5.60 -7.41
CA VAL A 29 -6.30 6.56 -8.45
C VAL A 29 -7.58 7.27 -8.04
N PHE A 30 -8.57 6.53 -7.55
CA PHE A 30 -9.81 7.10 -7.06
C PHE A 30 -9.57 8.08 -5.90
N SER A 31 -8.86 7.67 -4.84
CA SER A 31 -8.60 8.51 -3.67
C SER A 31 -7.84 9.78 -4.00
N VAL A 32 -6.91 9.74 -4.96
CA VAL A 32 -6.17 10.94 -5.39
C VAL A 32 -7.06 11.89 -6.19
N LEU A 33 -7.95 11.35 -7.02
CA LEU A 33 -8.73 12.13 -7.98
C LEU A 33 -10.11 12.55 -7.49
N VAL A 34 -10.69 11.88 -6.50
CA VAL A 34 -12.03 12.18 -5.99
C VAL A 34 -12.07 13.53 -5.27
N GLY A 35 -13.11 14.31 -5.51
CA GLY A 35 -13.38 15.61 -4.88
C GLY A 35 -14.34 16.48 -5.71
N PRO A 36 -14.51 17.76 -5.34
CA PRO A 36 -15.51 18.64 -5.96
C PRO A 36 -15.29 18.83 -7.47
N GLY A 37 -16.30 18.54 -8.29
CA GLY A 37 -16.26 18.67 -9.75
C GLY A 37 -15.43 17.60 -10.48
N ARG A 38 -14.77 16.69 -9.75
CA ARG A 38 -13.87 15.65 -10.29
C ARG A 38 -14.35 14.23 -10.05
N PHE A 39 -15.49 14.04 -9.38
CA PHE A 39 -16.06 12.73 -9.07
C PHE A 39 -16.28 11.84 -10.31
N GLY A 40 -16.92 12.35 -11.36
CA GLY A 40 -17.19 11.56 -12.57
C GLY A 40 -15.90 11.07 -13.26
N LEU A 41 -14.88 11.92 -13.32
CA LEU A 41 -13.56 11.56 -13.86
C LEU A 41 -12.87 10.50 -12.97
N ALA A 42 -12.88 10.70 -11.66
CA ALA A 42 -12.27 9.78 -10.69
C ALA A 42 -12.89 8.39 -10.78
N VAL A 43 -14.23 8.30 -10.78
CA VAL A 43 -14.97 7.04 -10.90
C VAL A 43 -14.71 6.39 -12.26
N GLY A 44 -14.75 7.16 -13.35
CA GLY A 44 -14.54 6.64 -14.71
C GLY A 44 -13.15 6.04 -14.90
N LEU A 45 -12.11 6.73 -14.43
CA LEU A 45 -10.73 6.24 -14.48
C LEU A 45 -10.51 5.04 -13.56
N ALA A 46 -11.05 5.06 -12.35
CA ALA A 46 -10.95 3.94 -11.42
C ALA A 46 -11.64 2.69 -11.98
N LEU A 47 -12.87 2.82 -12.50
CA LEU A 47 -13.59 1.73 -13.13
C LEU A 47 -12.86 1.20 -14.37
N GLY A 48 -12.37 2.09 -15.23
CA GLY A 48 -11.60 1.72 -16.41
C GLY A 48 -10.33 0.94 -16.04
N LEU A 49 -9.62 1.38 -15.00
CA LEU A 49 -8.43 0.69 -14.50
C LEU A 49 -8.77 -0.67 -13.88
N SER A 50 -9.82 -0.76 -13.06
CA SER A 50 -10.30 -2.03 -12.50
C SER A 50 -10.65 -3.04 -13.58
N VAL A 51 -11.42 -2.64 -14.59
CA VAL A 51 -11.78 -3.52 -15.71
C VAL A 51 -10.53 -3.91 -16.52
N ALA A 52 -9.60 -2.98 -16.74
CA ALA A 52 -8.37 -3.25 -17.46
C ALA A 52 -7.48 -4.26 -16.71
N VAL A 53 -7.28 -4.08 -15.40
CA VAL A 53 -6.51 -4.99 -14.55
C VAL A 53 -7.18 -6.36 -14.49
N PHE A 54 -8.50 -6.41 -14.27
CA PHE A 54 -9.28 -7.65 -14.27
C PHE A 54 -9.14 -8.40 -15.61
N CYS A 55 -9.36 -7.72 -16.74
CA CYS A 55 -9.21 -8.31 -18.07
C CYS A 55 -7.78 -8.77 -18.35
N ALA A 56 -6.78 -7.98 -17.97
CA ALA A 56 -5.38 -8.32 -18.15
C ALA A 56 -5.01 -9.57 -17.35
N ALA A 57 -5.39 -9.63 -16.07
CA ALA A 57 -5.18 -10.79 -15.21
C ALA A 57 -5.80 -12.06 -15.83
N ARG A 58 -7.03 -11.97 -16.36
CA ARG A 58 -7.71 -13.10 -17.01
C ARG A 58 -7.07 -13.53 -18.34
N ARG A 59 -6.58 -12.59 -19.14
CA ARG A 59 -5.99 -12.89 -20.46
C ARG A 59 -4.57 -13.41 -20.37
N LEU A 60 -3.76 -12.83 -19.48
CA LEU A 60 -2.33 -13.15 -19.38
C LEU A 60 -2.08 -14.45 -18.60
N TYR A 61 -2.96 -14.79 -17.65
CA TYR A 61 -2.76 -15.94 -16.77
C TYR A 61 -3.93 -16.92 -16.89
N ARG A 62 -3.78 -17.91 -17.78
CA ARG A 62 -4.67 -19.07 -17.86
C ARG A 62 -4.58 -19.86 -16.55
N GLY A 63 -5.45 -19.54 -15.60
CA GLY A 63 -5.47 -20.14 -14.25
C GLY A 63 -5.43 -19.12 -13.10
N ALA A 64 -5.44 -17.80 -13.37
CA ALA A 64 -5.46 -16.78 -12.33
C ALA A 64 -6.60 -17.02 -11.33
N SER A 65 -6.27 -17.13 -10.05
CA SER A 65 -7.28 -17.16 -9.00
C SER A 65 -7.98 -15.79 -8.93
N LEU A 66 -9.31 -15.80 -8.80
CA LEU A 66 -10.08 -14.60 -8.53
C LEU A 66 -9.60 -13.93 -7.24
N LYS A 67 -9.05 -12.72 -7.33
CA LYS A 67 -8.68 -11.93 -6.16
C LYS A 67 -9.89 -11.14 -5.68
N ILE A 68 -10.12 -11.13 -4.37
CA ILE A 68 -11.24 -10.43 -3.72
C ILE A 68 -11.21 -8.95 -4.08
N LEU A 69 -10.03 -8.33 -4.07
CA LEU A 69 -9.87 -6.92 -4.43
C LEU A 69 -10.21 -6.61 -5.89
N GLU A 70 -9.90 -7.50 -6.84
CA GLU A 70 -10.19 -7.33 -8.29
C GLU A 70 -11.68 -7.52 -8.65
N VAL A 71 -12.45 -8.16 -7.77
CA VAL A 71 -13.90 -8.26 -7.93
C VAL A 71 -14.57 -7.10 -7.21
N ALA A 72 -14.08 -6.78 -6.01
CA ALA A 72 -14.62 -5.72 -5.18
C ALA A 72 -14.43 -4.35 -5.82
N ASP A 73 -13.29 -4.08 -6.46
CA ASP A 73 -13.03 -2.81 -7.13
C ASP A 73 -13.95 -2.60 -8.35
N VAL A 74 -14.06 -3.59 -9.24
CA VAL A 74 -14.96 -3.55 -10.40
C VAL A 74 -16.40 -3.35 -9.94
N LEU A 75 -16.84 -4.12 -8.94
CA LEU A 75 -18.21 -4.02 -8.42
C LEU A 75 -18.46 -2.65 -7.80
N PHE A 76 -17.56 -2.18 -6.92
CA PHE A 76 -17.70 -0.92 -6.21
C PHE A 76 -17.72 0.27 -7.17
N PHE A 77 -16.75 0.35 -8.09
CA PHE A 77 -16.69 1.45 -9.05
C PHE A 77 -17.79 1.39 -10.10
N ALA A 78 -18.27 0.20 -10.46
CA ALA A 78 -19.45 0.08 -11.33
C ALA A 78 -20.70 0.63 -10.62
N VAL A 79 -20.90 0.29 -9.35
CA VAL A 79 -22.01 0.83 -8.53
C VAL A 79 -21.87 2.35 -8.40
N LEU A 80 -20.69 2.88 -8.06
CA LEU A 80 -20.46 4.32 -8.00
C LEU A 80 -20.70 5.02 -9.33
N ALA A 81 -20.35 4.39 -10.47
CA ALA A 81 -20.60 4.96 -11.80
C ALA A 81 -22.10 5.03 -12.11
N VAL A 82 -22.83 3.93 -11.86
CA VAL A 82 -24.29 3.87 -12.06
C VAL A 82 -24.99 4.87 -11.16
N VAL A 83 -24.65 4.90 -9.87
CA VAL A 83 -25.18 5.87 -8.92
C VAL A 83 -24.83 7.27 -9.37
N GLY A 84 -23.58 7.54 -9.74
CA GLY A 84 -23.12 8.86 -10.18
C GLY A 84 -23.91 9.44 -11.36
N VAL A 85 -24.29 8.59 -12.32
CA VAL A 85 -25.08 8.97 -13.50
C VAL A 85 -26.58 9.05 -13.20
N ALA A 86 -27.11 8.16 -12.34
CA ALA A 86 -28.53 8.11 -11.99
C ALA A 86 -28.94 9.05 -10.84
N SER A 87 -27.97 9.67 -10.18
CA SER A 87 -28.17 10.50 -8.98
C SER A 87 -28.80 11.86 -9.25
N SER A 88 -29.57 12.34 -8.27
CA SER A 88 -29.97 13.75 -8.22
C SER A 88 -28.75 14.67 -8.03
N PRO A 89 -28.82 15.96 -8.41
CA PRO A 89 -27.72 16.91 -8.19
C PRO A 89 -27.29 17.05 -6.72
N ALA A 90 -28.22 16.86 -5.77
CA ALA A 90 -27.92 16.87 -4.34
C ALA A 90 -27.11 15.65 -3.92
N THR A 91 -27.49 14.46 -4.39
CA THR A 91 -26.75 13.21 -4.15
C THR A 91 -25.38 13.25 -4.80
N HIS A 92 -25.25 13.85 -5.98
CA HIS A 92 -23.97 13.99 -6.67
C HIS A 92 -22.98 14.84 -5.85
N ARG A 93 -23.42 16.00 -5.33
CA ARG A 93 -22.57 16.83 -4.44
C ARG A 93 -22.19 16.10 -3.16
N TRP A 94 -23.11 15.32 -2.58
CA TRP A 94 -22.80 14.51 -1.40
C TRP A 94 -21.73 13.45 -1.72
N LEU A 95 -21.79 12.80 -2.88
CA LEU A 95 -20.77 11.85 -3.32
C LEU A 95 -19.43 12.54 -3.61
N GLU A 96 -19.43 13.75 -4.16
CA GLU A 96 -18.19 14.52 -4.35
C GLU A 96 -17.46 14.79 -3.03
N THR A 97 -18.20 14.96 -1.94
CA THR A 97 -17.63 15.17 -0.60
C THR A 97 -17.24 13.86 0.06
N TYR A 98 -18.13 12.86 0.10
CA TYR A 98 -17.96 11.69 0.98
C TYR A 98 -17.51 10.41 0.27
N ALA A 99 -17.35 10.41 -1.06
CA ALA A 99 -17.02 9.16 -1.74
C ALA A 99 -15.61 8.63 -1.42
N GLY A 100 -14.66 9.49 -1.05
CA GLY A 100 -13.34 9.07 -0.56
C GLY A 100 -13.45 8.25 0.74
N GLU A 101 -14.33 8.68 1.63
CA GLU A 101 -14.56 8.16 2.96
C GLU A 101 -15.32 6.86 2.87
N ILE A 102 -16.34 6.81 1.99
CA ILE A 102 -17.06 5.59 1.64
C ILE A 102 -16.10 4.56 1.04
N SER A 103 -15.17 4.99 0.18
CA SER A 103 -14.16 4.11 -0.41
C SER A 103 -13.22 3.52 0.66
N ASN A 104 -12.71 4.36 1.57
CA ASN A 104 -11.91 3.89 2.71
C ASN A 104 -12.68 2.92 3.60
N LEU A 105 -13.95 3.23 3.93
CA LEU A 105 -14.83 2.34 4.70
C LEU A 105 -15.12 1.04 3.96
N MET A 106 -15.27 1.07 2.64
CA MET A 106 -15.44 -0.14 1.84
C MET A 106 -14.20 -1.05 1.95
N LEU A 107 -13.00 -0.47 1.90
CA LEU A 107 -11.75 -1.22 2.08
C LEU A 107 -11.62 -1.82 3.48
N VAL A 108 -12.07 -1.11 4.52
CA VAL A 108 -12.21 -1.65 5.89
C VAL A 108 -13.12 -2.87 5.87
N VAL A 109 -14.32 -2.74 5.30
CA VAL A 109 -15.29 -3.83 5.21
C VAL A 109 -14.69 -5.02 4.46
N ILE A 110 -14.05 -4.80 3.31
CA ILE A 110 -13.40 -5.88 2.54
C ILE A 110 -12.33 -6.57 3.38
N ALA A 111 -11.46 -5.82 4.06
CA ALA A 111 -10.39 -6.38 4.88
C ALA A 111 -10.94 -7.26 6.00
N PHE A 112 -11.86 -6.75 6.82
CA PHE A 112 -12.42 -7.50 7.95
C PHE A 112 -13.38 -8.61 7.51
N ALA A 113 -14.19 -8.40 6.47
CA ALA A 113 -15.05 -9.44 5.91
C ALA A 113 -14.22 -10.59 5.33
N SER A 114 -13.11 -10.30 4.65
CA SER A 114 -12.19 -11.32 4.14
C SER A 114 -11.63 -12.21 5.26
N MET A 115 -11.30 -11.61 6.42
CA MET A 115 -10.90 -12.38 7.61
C MET A 115 -12.07 -13.18 8.21
N ALA A 116 -13.27 -12.61 8.25
CA ALA A 116 -14.46 -13.28 8.78
C ALA A 116 -14.84 -14.53 7.97
N VAL A 117 -14.72 -14.48 6.64
CA VAL A 117 -14.91 -15.67 5.77
C VAL A 117 -13.70 -16.61 5.75
N ARG A 118 -12.71 -16.36 6.62
CA ARG A 118 -11.46 -17.10 6.77
C ARG A 118 -10.54 -17.08 5.55
N VAL A 119 -10.74 -16.13 4.65
CA VAL A 119 -9.90 -15.92 3.46
C VAL A 119 -9.40 -14.48 3.41
N PRO A 120 -8.50 -14.05 4.34
CA PRO A 120 -7.88 -12.73 4.28
C PRO A 120 -7.38 -12.38 2.88
N PHE A 121 -7.74 -11.20 2.38
CA PHE A 121 -7.49 -10.82 0.98
C PHE A 121 -6.01 -10.87 0.61
N THR A 122 -5.11 -10.61 1.57
CA THR A 122 -3.66 -10.65 1.33
C THR A 122 -3.15 -12.05 1.04
N MET A 123 -3.85 -13.11 1.49
CA MET A 123 -3.44 -14.49 1.18
C MET A 123 -3.40 -14.76 -0.31
N GLN A 124 -4.30 -14.15 -1.09
CA GLN A 124 -4.37 -14.38 -2.54
C GLN A 124 -3.13 -13.84 -3.25
N TYR A 125 -2.60 -12.71 -2.79
CA TYR A 125 -1.32 -12.16 -3.25
C TYR A 125 -0.12 -12.91 -2.65
N GLY A 126 -0.24 -13.37 -1.40
CA GLY A 126 0.81 -14.15 -0.74
C GLY A 126 1.07 -15.49 -1.44
N ARG A 127 0.04 -16.17 -1.92
CA ARG A 127 0.14 -17.47 -2.63
C ARG A 127 0.93 -17.40 -3.92
N GLU A 128 1.03 -16.23 -4.55
CA GLU A 128 1.84 -16.02 -5.75
C GLU A 128 3.34 -15.98 -5.42
N ARG A 129 3.69 -15.71 -4.16
CA ARG A 129 5.08 -15.57 -3.68
C ARG A 129 5.63 -16.81 -3.01
N VAL A 130 4.77 -17.77 -2.63
CA VAL A 130 5.17 -18.98 -1.90
C VAL A 130 4.65 -20.25 -2.60
N GLY A 131 5.42 -21.33 -2.52
CA GLY A 131 5.05 -22.62 -3.08
C GLY A 131 3.70 -23.14 -2.53
N PRO A 132 2.90 -23.87 -3.34
CA PRO A 132 1.61 -24.44 -2.92
C PRO A 132 1.66 -25.25 -1.63
N GLU A 133 2.78 -25.90 -1.34
CA GLU A 133 3.05 -26.66 -0.13
C GLU A 133 2.99 -25.81 1.15
N TYR A 134 3.26 -24.50 1.06
CA TYR A 134 3.24 -23.58 2.19
C TYR A 134 1.88 -22.87 2.37
N TRP A 135 0.93 -23.03 1.44
CA TRP A 135 -0.35 -22.28 1.47
C TRP A 135 -1.23 -22.58 2.68
N LYS A 136 -1.01 -23.73 3.33
CA LYS A 136 -1.73 -24.16 4.54
C LYS A 136 -0.86 -24.14 5.78
N SER A 137 0.37 -23.64 5.71
CA SER A 137 1.24 -23.60 6.88
C SER A 137 0.66 -22.62 7.93
N PRO A 138 0.74 -22.94 9.23
CA PRO A 138 0.27 -22.04 10.29
C PRO A 138 0.97 -20.67 10.21
N GLU A 139 2.24 -20.66 9.84
CA GLU A 139 3.03 -19.44 9.63
C GLU A 139 2.46 -18.56 8.53
N PHE A 140 2.18 -19.14 7.35
CA PHE A 140 1.61 -18.40 6.21
C PHE A 140 0.24 -17.82 6.54
N LEU A 141 -0.61 -18.61 7.19
CA LEU A 141 -1.93 -18.15 7.62
C LEU A 141 -1.79 -17.00 8.63
N HIS A 142 -0.99 -17.19 9.69
CA HIS A 142 -0.79 -16.17 10.73
C HIS A 142 -0.30 -14.84 10.14
N ILE A 143 0.73 -14.89 9.28
CA ILE A 143 1.28 -13.70 8.63
C ILE A 143 0.19 -12.94 7.86
N ASN A 144 -0.61 -13.63 7.06
CA ASN A 144 -1.63 -12.96 6.26
C ASN A 144 -2.81 -12.42 7.06
N TYR A 145 -3.21 -13.09 8.15
CA TYR A 145 -4.23 -12.54 9.05
C TYR A 145 -3.74 -11.25 9.72
N VAL A 146 -2.50 -11.24 10.23
CA VAL A 146 -1.94 -10.04 10.85
C VAL A 146 -1.78 -8.92 9.84
N ILE A 147 -1.23 -9.19 8.66
CA ILE A 147 -1.09 -8.19 7.60
C ILE A 147 -2.46 -7.66 7.16
N THR A 148 -3.45 -8.52 6.94
CA THR A 148 -4.82 -8.08 6.58
C THR A 148 -5.44 -7.21 7.68
N GLY A 149 -5.22 -7.54 8.96
CA GLY A 149 -5.68 -6.72 10.08
C GLY A 149 -5.00 -5.36 10.14
N VAL A 150 -3.70 -5.28 9.85
CA VAL A 150 -2.96 -4.01 9.75
C VAL A 150 -3.50 -3.16 8.61
N TRP A 151 -3.75 -3.75 7.43
CA TRP A 151 -4.40 -3.06 6.32
C TRP A 151 -5.79 -2.54 6.68
N GLY A 152 -6.65 -3.38 7.26
CA GLY A 152 -7.98 -2.98 7.71
C GLY A 152 -7.93 -1.83 8.73
N THR A 153 -6.95 -1.86 9.65
CA THR A 153 -6.73 -0.79 10.62
C THR A 153 -6.22 0.49 9.96
N ALA A 154 -5.32 0.40 8.99
CA ALA A 154 -4.83 1.56 8.25
C ALA A 154 -5.95 2.24 7.44
N PHE A 155 -6.80 1.47 6.76
CA PHE A 155 -7.99 2.00 6.10
C PHE A 155 -8.98 2.63 7.08
N LEU A 156 -9.13 2.05 8.27
CA LEU A 156 -9.99 2.61 9.31
C LEU A 156 -9.44 3.94 9.82
N VAL A 157 -8.14 4.04 10.06
CA VAL A 157 -7.48 5.30 10.43
C VAL A 157 -7.67 6.35 9.33
N ALA A 158 -7.53 5.96 8.07
CA ALA A 158 -7.75 6.87 6.94
C ALA A 158 -9.20 7.37 6.87
N ALA A 159 -10.19 6.47 7.01
CA ALA A 159 -11.61 6.83 7.03
C ALA A 159 -11.98 7.72 8.22
N LEU A 160 -11.45 7.44 9.41
CA LEU A 160 -11.68 8.26 10.60
C LEU A 160 -11.02 9.64 10.48
N ALA A 161 -9.81 9.70 9.91
CA ALA A 161 -9.12 10.97 9.68
C ALA A 161 -9.89 11.82 8.66
N GLY A 162 -10.23 11.28 7.49
CA GLY A 162 -11.02 11.97 6.47
C GLY A 162 -12.37 12.44 7.02
N GLY A 163 -13.11 11.52 7.65
CA GLY A 163 -14.40 11.83 8.28
C GLY A 163 -14.30 12.89 9.39
N PHE A 164 -13.21 12.96 10.14
CA PHE A 164 -12.98 14.04 11.11
C PHE A 164 -12.75 15.39 10.40
N GLY A 165 -11.99 15.39 9.30
CA GLY A 165 -11.80 16.57 8.45
C GLY A 165 -13.13 17.11 7.90
N ASP A 166 -13.97 16.21 7.41
CA ASP A 166 -15.25 16.57 6.79
C ASP A 166 -16.30 16.99 7.83
N LEU A 167 -16.51 16.17 8.86
CA LEU A 167 -17.65 16.30 9.78
C LEU A 167 -17.37 17.25 10.95
N VAL A 168 -16.10 17.34 11.38
CA VAL A 168 -15.73 18.15 12.55
C VAL A 168 -15.06 19.45 12.11
N LEU A 169 -14.06 19.37 11.23
CA LEU A 169 -13.34 20.55 10.75
C LEU A 169 -14.07 21.29 9.63
N HIS A 170 -15.09 20.68 9.02
CA HIS A 170 -15.83 21.23 7.87
C HIS A 170 -14.89 21.66 6.73
N ASN A 171 -13.76 20.96 6.58
CA ASN A 171 -12.73 21.25 5.62
C ASN A 171 -12.25 19.94 4.97
N PRO A 172 -12.94 19.49 3.91
CA PRO A 172 -12.61 18.23 3.24
C PRO A 172 -11.24 18.24 2.55
N ASP A 173 -10.71 19.43 2.25
CA ASP A 173 -9.40 19.59 1.64
C ASP A 173 -8.28 19.80 2.68
N ASN A 174 -8.56 19.59 3.97
CA ASN A 174 -7.57 19.74 5.02
C ASN A 174 -6.41 18.75 4.81
N LEU A 175 -5.21 19.31 4.59
CA LEU A 175 -4.00 18.54 4.26
C LEU A 175 -3.70 17.41 5.26
N TRP A 176 -3.95 17.61 6.55
CA TRP A 176 -3.63 16.61 7.58
C TRP A 176 -4.56 15.41 7.53
N THR A 177 -5.86 15.68 7.52
CA THR A 177 -6.91 14.65 7.56
C THR A 177 -7.13 13.99 6.21
N ALA A 178 -7.02 14.74 5.12
CA ALA A 178 -7.24 14.26 3.76
C ALA A 178 -6.00 13.57 3.16
N TRP A 179 -4.78 13.95 3.57
CA TRP A 179 -3.55 13.44 2.92
C TRP A 179 -2.54 12.86 3.89
N ILE A 180 -2.03 13.66 4.85
CA ILE A 180 -0.84 13.28 5.62
C ILE A 180 -1.10 12.01 6.46
N ILE A 181 -2.21 11.97 7.21
CA ILE A 181 -2.55 10.83 8.07
C ILE A 181 -2.83 9.59 7.23
N GLN A 182 -3.51 9.74 6.09
CA GLN A 182 -3.85 8.63 5.20
C GLN A 182 -2.59 8.03 4.56
N ILE A 183 -1.69 8.88 4.05
CA ILE A 183 -0.40 8.44 3.48
C ILE A 183 0.45 7.77 4.55
N ALA A 184 0.53 8.33 5.76
CA ALA A 184 1.29 7.72 6.85
C ALA A 184 0.74 6.34 7.24
N ALA A 185 -0.58 6.17 7.33
CA ALA A 185 -1.23 4.88 7.61
C ALA A 185 -0.92 3.86 6.49
N MET A 186 -1.03 4.29 5.23
CA MET A 186 -0.74 3.49 4.05
C MET A 186 0.72 3.02 4.01
N VAL A 187 1.67 3.94 4.20
CA VAL A 187 3.10 3.64 4.22
C VAL A 187 3.45 2.72 5.38
N THR A 188 2.81 2.88 6.54
CA THR A 188 2.96 1.96 7.68
C THR A 188 2.53 0.55 7.31
N ALA A 189 1.34 0.38 6.71
CA ALA A 189 0.83 -0.93 6.30
C ALA A 189 1.71 -1.61 5.24
N MET A 190 2.19 -0.85 4.25
CA MET A 190 3.14 -1.34 3.24
C MET A 190 4.45 -1.79 3.88
N SER A 191 5.05 -0.94 4.72
CA SER A 191 6.31 -1.23 5.40
C SER A 191 6.18 -2.46 6.31
N PHE A 192 5.04 -2.59 6.99
CA PHE A 192 4.73 -3.75 7.83
C PHE A 192 4.57 -5.03 7.00
N THR A 193 3.94 -4.95 5.83
CA THR A 193 3.75 -6.09 4.91
C THR A 193 5.09 -6.69 4.47
N GLU A 194 6.13 -5.87 4.31
CA GLU A 194 7.47 -6.32 3.93
C GLU A 194 8.31 -6.78 5.13
N TRP A 195 8.21 -6.08 6.26
CA TRP A 195 9.01 -6.33 7.46
C TRP A 195 8.52 -7.54 8.27
N TYR A 196 7.21 -7.68 8.47
CA TYR A 196 6.65 -8.67 9.40
C TYR A 196 6.93 -10.14 9.02
N PRO A 197 6.81 -10.57 7.74
CA PRO A 197 7.15 -11.94 7.35
C PRO A 197 8.59 -12.32 7.71
N GLN A 198 9.54 -11.40 7.55
CA GLN A 198 10.95 -11.62 7.86
C GLN A 198 11.18 -11.81 9.36
N VAL A 199 10.44 -11.08 10.20
CA VAL A 199 10.48 -11.24 11.67
C VAL A 199 9.98 -12.62 12.08
N VAL A 200 8.87 -13.07 11.50
CA VAL A 200 8.29 -14.38 11.82
C VAL A 200 9.23 -15.50 11.36
N GLN A 201 9.80 -15.39 10.16
CA GLN A 201 10.74 -16.38 9.63
C GLN A 201 12.02 -16.47 10.48
N ALA A 202 12.59 -15.33 10.91
CA ALA A 202 13.75 -15.29 11.78
C ALA A 202 13.50 -15.98 13.13
N ARG A 203 12.30 -15.79 13.69
CA ARG A 203 11.90 -16.40 14.97
C ARG A 203 11.60 -17.90 14.85
N THR A 204 11.03 -18.33 13.74
CA THR A 204 10.52 -19.70 13.57
C THR A 204 11.60 -20.65 13.06
N HIS A 205 12.40 -20.22 12.09
CA HIS A 205 13.42 -21.06 11.43
C HIS A 205 14.84 -20.79 11.92
N GLY A 206 15.02 -19.92 12.91
CA GLY A 206 16.35 -19.48 13.37
C GLY A 206 17.15 -18.81 12.25
N ALA A 207 16.48 -18.23 11.25
CA ALA A 207 17.05 -17.72 9.99
C ALA A 207 17.90 -16.45 10.14
N GLY A 208 18.49 -16.22 11.30
CA GLY A 208 19.28 -15.04 11.65
C GLY A 208 18.58 -14.10 12.63
N THR A 209 19.19 -12.95 12.89
CA THR A 209 18.65 -11.91 13.77
C THR A 209 17.44 -11.25 13.10
N PRO A 210 16.29 -11.08 13.80
CA PRO A 210 15.12 -10.40 13.25
C PRO A 210 15.48 -8.99 12.72
N PRO A 211 14.88 -8.55 11.60
CA PRO A 211 15.14 -7.20 11.12
C PRO A 211 14.71 -6.16 12.17
N PRO A 212 15.54 -5.13 12.39
CA PRO A 212 15.26 -4.14 13.42
C PRO A 212 14.01 -3.31 13.09
N VAL A 213 13.30 -2.85 14.13
CA VAL A 213 12.07 -2.04 13.98
C VAL A 213 12.34 -0.74 13.20
N ARG A 214 13.57 -0.23 13.17
CA ARG A 214 13.92 0.93 12.33
C ARG A 214 13.58 0.72 10.85
N ASN A 215 13.67 -0.52 10.33
CA ASN A 215 13.34 -0.81 8.93
C ASN A 215 11.86 -0.57 8.62
N LEU A 216 10.98 -0.80 9.59
CA LEU A 216 9.55 -0.46 9.51
C LEU A 216 9.34 1.06 9.50
N LEU A 217 10.19 1.80 10.22
CA LEU A 217 10.06 3.25 10.38
C LEU A 217 10.77 4.06 9.28
N THR A 218 11.73 3.47 8.56
CA THR A 218 12.50 4.17 7.51
C THR A 218 11.61 4.86 6.47
N PRO A 219 10.54 4.22 5.94
CA PRO A 219 9.67 4.88 4.97
C PRO A 219 8.87 6.03 5.58
N LEU A 220 8.49 5.95 6.85
CA LEU A 220 7.83 7.06 7.57
C LEU A 220 8.80 8.22 7.83
N ALA A 221 10.05 7.91 8.17
CA ALA A 221 11.11 8.89 8.31
C ALA A 221 11.32 9.67 6.99
N ALA A 222 11.24 8.98 5.86
CA ALA A 222 11.35 9.60 4.54
C ALA A 222 10.18 10.55 4.21
N LEU A 223 9.02 10.38 4.85
CA LEU A 223 7.88 11.30 4.69
C LEU A 223 8.04 12.60 5.47
N ILE A 224 8.86 12.64 6.53
CA ILE A 224 8.93 13.79 7.44
C ILE A 224 9.32 15.08 6.70
N ILE A 225 10.32 15.01 5.81
CA ILE A 225 10.78 16.19 5.05
C ILE A 225 9.69 16.66 4.06
N PRO A 226 9.15 15.80 3.17
CA PRO A 226 8.04 16.19 2.29
C PRO A 226 6.84 16.75 3.06
N VAL A 227 6.45 16.13 4.17
CA VAL A 227 5.33 16.62 5.00
C VAL A 227 5.62 18.00 5.55
N GLY A 228 6.83 18.26 6.05
CA GLY A 228 7.23 19.59 6.50
C GLY A 228 7.21 20.63 5.39
N VAL A 229 7.73 20.30 4.20
CA VAL A 229 7.73 21.19 3.03
C VAL A 229 6.31 21.51 2.57
N VAL A 230 5.47 20.49 2.38
CA VAL A 230 4.07 20.66 1.95
C VAL A 230 3.29 21.44 3.01
N SER A 231 3.51 21.17 4.29
CA SER A 231 2.88 21.93 5.37
C SER A 231 3.19 23.43 5.32
N LEU A 232 4.40 23.82 4.91
CA LEU A 232 4.77 25.23 4.76
C LEU A 232 4.19 25.85 3.49
N ILE A 233 4.18 25.10 2.38
CA ILE A 233 3.66 25.59 1.08
C ILE A 233 2.16 25.90 1.17
N PHE A 234 1.41 25.04 1.86
CA PHE A 234 -0.05 25.14 1.96
C PHE A 234 -0.53 25.84 3.22
N ASP A 235 0.38 26.45 4.01
CA ASP A 235 0.11 27.07 5.31
C ASP A 235 -0.77 26.19 6.23
N ALA A 236 -0.53 24.88 6.17
CA ALA A 236 -1.38 23.87 6.80
C ALA A 236 -1.05 23.65 8.28
N ALA A 237 -0.01 24.29 8.79
CA ALA A 237 0.36 24.33 10.19
C ALA A 237 1.24 25.56 10.46
N ALA A 238 1.45 25.89 11.74
CA ALA A 238 2.35 26.97 12.12
C ALA A 238 3.75 26.78 11.51
N SER A 239 4.37 27.86 11.03
CA SER A 239 5.62 27.77 10.27
C SER A 239 6.77 27.12 11.06
N TRP A 240 6.80 27.33 12.38
CA TRP A 240 7.78 26.67 13.25
C TRP A 240 7.64 25.15 13.25
N PHE A 241 6.42 24.63 13.07
CA PHE A 241 6.14 23.20 13.04
C PHE A 241 6.63 22.58 11.73
N GLY A 242 6.34 23.22 10.58
CA GLY A 242 6.85 22.78 9.29
C GLY A 242 8.39 22.80 9.20
N VAL A 243 9.02 23.87 9.71
CA VAL A 243 10.48 23.95 9.83
C VAL A 243 11.03 22.89 10.78
N GLY A 244 10.37 22.66 11.92
CA GLY A 244 10.72 21.62 12.88
C GLY A 244 10.74 20.22 12.26
N LEU A 245 9.71 19.88 11.48
CA LEU A 245 9.67 18.62 10.73
C LEU A 245 10.85 18.49 9.77
N ILE A 246 11.15 19.53 8.99
CA ILE A 246 12.29 19.50 8.06
C ILE A 246 13.62 19.27 8.81
N LEU A 247 13.84 19.98 9.92
CA LEU A 247 15.06 19.83 10.73
C LEU A 247 15.18 18.41 11.32
N ILE A 248 14.09 17.88 11.90
CA ILE A 248 14.04 16.51 12.42
C ILE A 248 14.33 15.50 11.30
N GLY A 249 13.71 15.69 10.13
CA GLY A 249 13.92 14.82 8.97
C GLY A 249 15.37 14.82 8.49
N VAL A 250 16.03 15.98 8.44
CA VAL A 250 17.46 16.08 8.08
C VAL A 250 18.36 15.41 9.12
N ILE A 251 18.07 15.57 10.41
CA ILE A 251 18.81 14.90 11.48
C ILE A 251 18.68 13.39 11.36
N LEU A 252 17.46 12.89 11.15
CA LEU A 252 17.17 11.47 11.02
C LEU A 252 17.82 10.86 9.78
N ALA A 253 17.77 11.57 8.63
CA ALA A 253 18.47 11.16 7.41
C ALA A 253 20.00 11.07 7.62
N ARG A 254 20.58 12.03 8.34
CA ARG A 254 22.02 11.98 8.69
C ARG A 254 22.36 10.84 9.64
N ALA A 255 21.51 10.55 10.61
CA ALA A 255 21.71 9.41 11.52
C ALA A 255 21.71 8.08 10.76
N ILE A 256 20.76 7.90 9.84
CA ILE A 256 20.67 6.70 8.98
C ILE A 256 21.93 6.57 8.11
N ASN A 257 22.42 7.66 7.52
CA ASN A 257 23.62 7.61 6.68
C ASN A 257 24.90 7.28 7.48
N LYS A 258 25.01 7.74 8.73
CA LYS A 258 26.13 7.41 9.61
C LYS A 258 26.18 5.93 9.98
N ASP A 259 25.03 5.29 10.18
CA ASP A 259 24.97 3.84 10.46
C ASP A 259 25.48 3.02 9.27
N VAL A 260 25.25 3.49 8.03
CA VAL A 260 25.75 2.84 6.81
C VAL A 260 27.27 2.95 6.70
N GLU A 261 27.86 4.09 7.06
CA GLU A 261 29.31 4.31 7.05
C GLU A 261 30.05 3.55 8.16
N MET A 262 29.39 3.31 9.30
CA MET A 262 29.97 2.59 10.44
C MET A 262 29.87 1.07 10.37
N THR A 263 29.09 0.51 9.43
CA THR A 263 29.29 -0.89 9.02
C THR A 263 30.67 -1.00 8.39
N PRO A 264 31.63 -1.75 8.96
CA PRO A 264 32.92 -1.92 8.32
C PRO A 264 32.66 -2.45 6.91
N ARG A 265 33.20 -1.79 5.88
CA ARG A 265 33.44 -2.47 4.61
C ARG A 265 34.28 -3.67 4.98
N GLY A 266 33.64 -4.83 5.10
CA GLY A 266 34.31 -6.06 5.45
C GLY A 266 35.53 -6.17 4.56
N GLY A 267 36.70 -6.23 5.19
CA GLY A 267 37.97 -6.39 4.50
C GLY A 267 37.84 -7.53 3.49
N GLU A 268 38.48 -7.35 2.35
CA GLU A 268 38.59 -8.34 1.28
C GLU A 268 38.63 -9.76 1.85
N HIS A 269 37.49 -10.46 1.77
CA HIS A 269 37.48 -11.89 2.01
C HIS A 269 38.15 -12.54 0.80
N PRO A 270 39.16 -13.41 0.99
CA PRO A 270 39.71 -14.20 -0.12
C PRO A 270 38.58 -15.01 -0.77
N PRO A 271 38.69 -15.34 -2.08
CA PRO A 271 37.58 -15.85 -2.87
C PRO A 271 36.94 -17.07 -2.20
N ARG A 272 35.69 -16.90 -1.73
CA ARG A 272 34.85 -17.98 -1.23
C ARG A 272 34.74 -19.03 -2.33
N LYS A 273 35.28 -20.23 -2.11
CA LYS A 273 35.05 -21.39 -2.97
C LYS A 273 33.53 -21.53 -3.17
N ARG A 274 33.10 -21.54 -4.43
CA ARG A 274 31.69 -21.67 -4.83
C ARG A 274 31.06 -22.87 -4.11
N SER A 275 29.99 -22.64 -3.35
CA SER A 275 29.17 -23.73 -2.82
C SER A 275 28.36 -24.40 -3.95
N PRO A 276 28.09 -25.71 -3.90
CA PRO A 276 27.64 -26.48 -5.06
C PRO A 276 26.15 -26.37 -5.40
N TRP A 277 25.37 -25.57 -4.67
CA TRP A 277 23.90 -25.61 -4.75
C TRP A 277 23.32 -24.77 -5.89
N ARG A 278 23.75 -25.06 -7.12
CA ARG A 278 22.91 -24.89 -8.32
C ARG A 278 22.48 -26.28 -8.77
N LEU A 279 21.30 -26.34 -9.39
CA LEU A 279 20.57 -27.50 -9.95
C LEU A 279 19.50 -28.03 -8.97
N ARG A 280 18.21 -28.12 -9.31
CA ARG A 280 17.51 -28.09 -10.61
C ARG A 280 16.19 -27.34 -10.49
#